data_AF-A0A1G6WZG3-F1
#
_entry.id   AF-A0A1G6WZG3-F1
#
_cell.length_a   1.000
_cell.length_b   1.000
_cell.length_c   1.000
_cell.angle_alpha   90.00
_cell.angle_beta   90.00
_cell.angle_gamma   90.00
#
_symmetry.space_group_name_H-M   'P 1'
#
loop_
_entity.id
_entity.type
_entity.pdbx_description
1 polymer ?
#
loop_
_entity_poly.entity_id
_entity_poly.type
_entity_poly.pdbx_seq_one_letter_code
_entity_poly.pdbx_strand_id
1 'polypeptide(L)'
;MTTEQLLSLDQAPFDQPLEVQAILAEPWRQQLGKMGFGRGCRIVRLDETLQAQTVRVRGKNGEVVLSAGMGLQTIVHLDGDGRRIPLIDMEPGQTGHLEGTTASADFATALEQLGFHENDPIRLIRKLPPMDYLTLLEGQGLLRLSEGDAARILGRSGSHIRQFSLTAAECDFTVVQLLGCPWAIERLQRLGIWPDTRLRLLEVRSKRICRFSGDQQLMVTSQDGLHLHLPLEAGKQILVRRLTRPLLPRPSGSA
;
A
#
# COMPACT_ATOMS: atom_id res chain seq x y z
N MET A 1 8.98 -2.98 42.58
CA MET A 1 8.00 -2.66 41.53
C MET A 1 8.78 -2.15 40.33
N THR A 2 9.06 -3.03 39.36
CA THR A 2 9.74 -2.65 38.13
C THR A 2 8.78 -1.79 37.31
N THR A 3 9.11 -0.51 37.16
CA THR A 3 8.44 0.40 36.23
C THR A 3 8.63 -0.20 34.83
N GLU A 4 7.62 -0.90 34.31
CA GLU A 4 7.69 -1.48 32.98
C GLU A 4 7.80 -0.34 31.97
N GLN A 5 8.98 -0.22 31.36
CA GLN A 5 9.33 0.88 30.49
C GLN A 5 8.49 0.83 29.22
N LEU A 6 7.70 1.87 28.99
CA LEU A 6 7.05 2.10 27.71
C LEU A 6 8.10 2.48 26.67
N LEU A 7 8.00 1.87 25.49
CA LEU A 7 8.86 2.15 24.35
C LEU A 7 7.98 2.65 23.20
N SER A 8 8.54 3.48 22.33
CA SER A 8 7.92 3.69 21.02
C SER A 8 8.10 2.43 20.16
N LEU A 9 7.17 2.16 19.26
CA LEU A 9 7.19 0.94 18.45
C LEU A 9 8.44 0.86 17.55
N ASP A 10 8.94 1.98 17.06
CA ASP A 10 10.17 2.06 16.25
C ASP A 10 11.45 1.70 17.05
N GLN A 11 11.39 1.77 18.38
CA GLN A 11 12.47 1.39 19.30
C GLN A 11 12.23 0.04 19.99
N ALA A 12 11.06 -0.56 19.76
CA ALA A 12 10.73 -1.85 20.34
C ALA A 12 11.59 -2.96 19.70
N PRO A 13 11.99 -3.98 20.47
CA PRO A 13 12.78 -5.09 19.94
C PRO A 13 11.97 -5.90 18.92
N PHE A 14 12.69 -6.48 17.96
CA PHE A 14 12.14 -7.45 17.03
C PHE A 14 11.81 -8.77 17.71
N ASP A 15 10.86 -9.51 17.15
CA ASP A 15 10.49 -10.89 17.48
C ASP A 15 10.12 -11.14 18.95
N GLN A 16 9.75 -10.07 19.66
CA GLN A 16 9.29 -10.14 21.04
C GLN A 16 7.80 -9.80 21.13
N PRO A 17 7.04 -10.47 22.01
CA PRO A 17 5.66 -10.09 22.30
C PRO A 17 5.57 -8.69 22.89
N LEU A 18 4.78 -7.83 22.26
CA LEU A 18 4.50 -6.46 22.67
C LEU A 18 3.00 -6.28 22.89
N GLU A 19 2.62 -5.35 23.75
CA GLU A 19 1.24 -4.91 23.92
C GLU A 19 1.14 -3.41 23.68
N VAL A 20 0.26 -3.01 22.76
CA VAL A 20 -0.02 -1.60 22.47
C VAL A 20 -0.67 -0.95 23.68
N GLN A 21 -0.07 0.11 24.20
CA GLN A 21 -0.58 0.86 25.35
C GLN A 21 -1.34 2.11 24.93
N ALA A 22 -0.83 2.80 23.90
CA ALA A 22 -1.46 4.00 23.36
C ALA A 22 -1.04 4.27 21.92
N ILE A 23 -1.93 4.95 21.18
CA ILE A 23 -1.62 5.58 19.89
C ILE A 23 -1.85 7.07 20.10
N LEU A 24 -0.78 7.85 20.06
CA LEU A 24 -0.77 9.24 20.51
C LEU A 24 -1.49 10.17 19.53
N ALA A 25 -1.24 9.99 18.23
CA ALA A 25 -1.86 10.79 17.18
C ALA A 25 -3.28 10.29 16.85
N GLU A 26 -4.25 11.19 16.91
CA GLU A 26 -5.66 10.89 16.66
C GLU A 26 -5.95 10.29 15.26
N PRO A 27 -5.36 10.79 14.14
CA PRO A 27 -5.59 10.19 12.83
C PRO A 27 -5.19 8.71 12.78
N TRP A 28 -4.04 8.36 13.35
CA TRP A 28 -3.57 6.97 13.42
C TRP A 28 -4.47 6.12 14.31
N ARG A 29 -4.91 6.67 15.45
CA ARG A 29 -5.80 5.96 16.37
C ARG A 29 -7.13 5.61 15.71
N GLN A 30 -7.75 6.55 15.01
CA GLN A 30 -9.01 6.31 14.32
C GLN A 30 -8.86 5.27 13.21
N GLN A 31 -7.82 5.43 12.38
CA GLN A 31 -7.59 4.57 11.25
C GLN A 31 -7.24 3.13 11.64
N LEU A 32 -6.25 2.96 12.53
CA LEU A 32 -5.82 1.65 13.00
C LEU A 32 -6.90 0.99 13.86
N GLY A 33 -7.66 1.78 14.61
CA GLY A 33 -8.78 1.31 15.42
C GLY A 33 -9.89 0.62 14.61
N LYS A 34 -10.17 1.08 13.39
CA LYS A 34 -11.13 0.43 12.47
C LYS A 34 -10.74 -1.02 12.16
N MET A 35 -9.45 -1.32 12.12
CA MET A 35 -8.91 -2.66 11.86
C MET A 35 -8.68 -3.47 13.15
N GLY A 36 -9.12 -2.98 14.31
CA GLY A 36 -8.90 -3.62 15.60
C GLY A 36 -7.49 -3.44 16.17
N PHE A 37 -6.66 -2.58 15.59
CA PHE A 37 -5.35 -2.23 16.14
C PHE A 37 -5.46 -1.03 17.08
N GLY A 38 -5.34 -1.29 18.38
CA GLY A 38 -5.50 -0.28 19.43
C GLY A 38 -4.94 -0.74 20.77
N ARG A 39 -5.26 -0.01 21.85
CA ARG A 39 -4.80 -0.36 23.20
C ARG A 39 -5.20 -1.79 23.59
N GLY A 40 -4.26 -2.53 24.16
CA GLY A 40 -4.42 -3.93 24.54
C GLY A 40 -4.15 -4.93 23.39
N CYS A 41 -3.98 -4.45 22.16
CA CYS A 41 -3.60 -5.30 21.04
C CYS A 41 -2.20 -5.88 21.28
N ARG A 42 -2.06 -7.19 21.08
CA ARG A 42 -0.80 -7.91 21.23
C ARG A 42 -0.18 -8.12 19.87
N ILE A 43 1.06 -7.68 19.73
CA ILE A 43 1.75 -7.61 18.45
C ILE A 43 3.19 -8.12 18.57
N VAL A 44 3.79 -8.42 17.44
CA VAL A 44 5.23 -8.68 17.28
C VAL A 44 5.73 -7.76 16.16
N ARG A 45 6.87 -7.10 16.40
CA ARG A 45 7.60 -6.36 15.37
C ARG A 45 8.53 -7.32 14.64
N LEU A 46 8.46 -7.37 13.33
CA LEU A 46 9.23 -8.31 12.50
C LEU A 46 10.50 -7.65 11.95
N ASP A 47 11.61 -8.40 11.92
CA ASP A 47 12.88 -7.98 11.31
C ASP A 47 12.98 -8.45 9.85
N GLU A 48 12.01 -8.03 9.04
CA GLU A 48 11.89 -8.45 7.64
C GLU A 48 12.13 -7.28 6.69
N THR A 49 12.87 -7.53 5.61
CA THR A 49 13.07 -6.54 4.55
C THR A 49 11.90 -6.58 3.58
N LEU A 50 11.19 -5.47 3.49
CA LEU A 50 10.04 -5.33 2.60
C LEU A 50 10.47 -5.24 1.13
N GLN A 51 10.02 -6.20 0.30
CA GLN A 51 10.13 -6.11 -1.16
C GLN A 51 8.83 -5.57 -1.76
N ALA A 52 8.66 -4.26 -1.71
CA ALA A 52 7.47 -3.64 -2.25
C ALA A 52 7.50 -3.61 -3.79
N GLN A 53 6.51 -4.23 -4.43
CA GLN A 53 6.31 -4.24 -5.88
C GLN A 53 4.95 -3.63 -6.26
N THR A 54 4.91 -3.02 -7.43
CA THR A 54 3.63 -2.59 -8.03
C THR A 54 2.81 -3.82 -8.37
N VAL A 55 1.50 -3.79 -8.10
CA VAL A 55 0.61 -4.96 -8.27
C VAL A 55 -0.51 -4.65 -9.26
N ARG A 56 -0.93 -5.65 -10.03
CA ARG A 56 -2.15 -5.61 -10.83
C ARG A 56 -3.23 -6.37 -10.09
N VAL A 57 -4.36 -5.72 -9.87
CA VAL A 57 -5.51 -6.29 -9.16
C VAL A 57 -6.76 -6.17 -10.00
N ARG A 58 -7.75 -7.00 -9.67
CA ARG A 58 -9.09 -6.90 -10.23
C ARG A 58 -10.07 -6.60 -9.10
N GLY A 59 -10.81 -5.52 -9.25
CA GLY A 59 -11.97 -5.17 -8.42
C GLY A 59 -13.27 -5.28 -9.21
N LYS A 60 -14.36 -4.77 -8.64
CA LYS A 60 -15.70 -4.78 -9.27
C LYS A 60 -15.76 -4.06 -10.63
N ASN A 61 -14.96 -2.99 -10.80
CA ASN A 61 -14.97 -2.16 -12.00
C ASN A 61 -13.92 -2.59 -13.04
N GLY A 62 -13.29 -3.75 -12.86
CA GLY A 62 -12.26 -4.26 -13.74
C GLY A 62 -10.87 -4.23 -13.11
N GLU A 63 -9.84 -4.11 -13.94
CA GLU A 63 -8.46 -4.21 -13.50
C GLU A 63 -7.81 -2.85 -13.31
N VAL A 64 -7.04 -2.72 -12.23
CA VAL A 64 -6.20 -1.55 -11.96
C VAL A 64 -4.80 -1.99 -11.57
N VAL A 65 -3.87 -1.06 -11.65
CA VAL A 65 -2.50 -1.21 -11.19
C VAL A 65 -2.31 -0.32 -9.97
N LEU A 66 -1.91 -0.89 -8.83
CA LEU A 66 -1.57 -0.13 -7.64
C LEU A 66 -0.05 -0.07 -7.50
N SER A 67 0.51 1.14 -7.42
CA SER A 67 1.94 1.32 -7.15
C SER A 67 2.33 0.64 -5.83
N ALA A 68 3.60 0.27 -5.68
CA ALA A 68 4.11 -0.39 -4.47
C ALA A 68 3.63 0.29 -3.17
N GLY A 69 3.74 1.62 -3.08
CA GLY A 69 3.27 2.39 -1.93
C GLY A 69 1.75 2.29 -1.69
N MET A 70 0.94 2.23 -2.76
CA MET A 70 -0.50 2.05 -2.64
C MET A 70 -0.82 0.64 -2.15
N GLY A 71 -0.19 -0.40 -2.72
CA GLY A 71 -0.40 -1.78 -2.29
C GLY A 71 0.04 -2.06 -0.84
N LEU A 72 1.05 -1.34 -0.35
CA LEU A 72 1.45 -1.39 1.07
C LEU A 72 0.39 -0.83 2.02
N GLN A 73 -0.31 0.20 1.56
CA GLN A 73 -1.26 0.94 2.37
C GLN A 73 -2.68 0.41 2.26
N THR A 74 -2.94 -0.50 1.33
CA THR A 74 -4.24 -1.18 1.14
C THR A 74 -4.25 -2.47 1.96
N ILE A 75 -5.19 -2.59 2.90
CA ILE A 75 -5.35 -3.80 3.73
C ILE A 75 -6.50 -4.64 3.17
N VAL A 76 -6.23 -5.93 2.98
CA VAL A 76 -7.17 -6.92 2.44
C VAL A 76 -7.44 -7.98 3.49
N HIS A 77 -8.72 -8.26 3.71
CA HIS A 77 -9.17 -9.41 4.46
C HIS A 77 -9.35 -10.59 3.50
N LEU A 78 -8.55 -11.64 3.67
CA LEU A 78 -8.54 -12.81 2.80
C LEU A 78 -9.77 -13.72 3.03
N ASP A 79 -10.36 -14.21 1.95
CA ASP A 79 -11.52 -15.12 2.02
C ASP A 79 -11.15 -16.51 2.58
N GLY A 80 -9.88 -16.91 2.46
CA GLY A 80 -9.42 -18.26 2.76
C GLY A 80 -9.14 -18.52 4.24
N ASP A 81 -8.25 -17.73 4.83
CA ASP A 81 -7.74 -17.94 6.20
C ASP A 81 -8.10 -16.81 7.18
N GLY A 82 -8.91 -15.84 6.73
CA GLY A 82 -9.37 -14.72 7.55
C GLY A 82 -8.27 -13.74 7.98
N ARG A 83 -7.04 -13.90 7.48
CA ARG A 83 -5.96 -12.94 7.76
C ARG A 83 -6.27 -11.61 7.09
N ARG A 84 -5.84 -10.53 7.76
CA ARG A 84 -5.90 -9.16 7.23
C ARG A 84 -4.48 -8.74 6.93
N ILE A 85 -4.14 -8.62 5.65
CA ILE A 85 -2.76 -8.39 5.20
C ILE A 85 -2.68 -7.21 4.24
N PRO A 86 -1.51 -6.54 4.13
CA PRO A 86 -1.27 -5.62 3.03
C PRO A 86 -1.47 -6.32 1.68
N LEU A 87 -2.07 -5.63 0.72
CA LEU A 87 -2.35 -6.18 -0.61
C LEU A 87 -1.09 -6.74 -1.30
N ILE A 88 0.07 -6.14 -1.02
CA ILE A 88 1.35 -6.53 -1.60
C ILE A 88 1.83 -7.90 -1.13
N ASP A 89 1.35 -8.36 0.03
CA ASP A 89 1.69 -9.64 0.66
C ASP A 89 0.77 -10.76 0.21
N MET A 90 -0.29 -10.43 -0.57
CA MET A 90 -1.08 -11.46 -1.23
C MET A 90 -0.24 -12.23 -2.25
N GLU A 91 -0.64 -13.47 -2.49
CA GLU A 91 -0.15 -14.32 -3.57
C GLU A 91 -1.01 -14.16 -4.83
N PRO A 92 -0.41 -14.19 -6.04
CA PRO A 92 -1.17 -14.15 -7.29
C PRO A 92 -2.29 -15.19 -7.31
N GLY A 93 -3.50 -14.74 -7.62
CA GLY A 93 -4.71 -15.55 -7.63
C GLY A 93 -5.54 -15.47 -6.36
N GLN A 94 -4.98 -15.06 -5.22
CA GLN A 94 -5.72 -14.89 -3.97
C GLN A 94 -6.82 -13.83 -4.08
N THR A 95 -7.90 -14.05 -3.32
CA THR A 95 -9.06 -13.18 -3.23
C THR A 95 -9.33 -12.77 -1.80
N GLY A 96 -10.03 -11.65 -1.66
CA GLY A 96 -10.49 -11.10 -0.41
C GLY A 96 -11.39 -9.89 -0.66
N HIS A 97 -11.56 -9.08 0.37
CA HIS A 97 -12.21 -7.78 0.27
C HIS A 97 -11.35 -6.69 0.93
N LEU A 98 -11.57 -5.44 0.50
CA LEU A 98 -10.88 -4.30 1.07
C LEU A 98 -11.33 -4.08 2.52
N GLU A 99 -10.45 -4.32 3.49
CA GLU A 99 -10.71 -4.06 4.92
C GLU A 99 -10.56 -2.55 5.21
N GLY A 100 -9.60 -1.90 4.57
CA GLY A 100 -9.31 -0.49 4.81
C GLY A 100 -7.94 -0.09 4.31
N THR A 101 -7.41 1.00 4.88
CA THR A 101 -6.07 1.50 4.54
C THR A 101 -5.25 1.86 5.77
N THR A 102 -3.93 1.98 5.63
CA THR A 102 -2.99 2.51 6.64
C THR A 102 -2.40 3.88 6.24
N ALA A 103 -3.08 4.66 5.38
CA ALA A 103 -2.64 5.97 4.93
C ALA A 103 -3.68 7.10 5.07
N SER A 104 -3.27 8.34 4.77
CA SER A 104 -4.12 9.53 4.89
C SER A 104 -5.42 9.44 4.09
N ALA A 105 -6.39 10.30 4.42
CA ALA A 105 -7.66 10.41 3.69
C ALA A 105 -7.47 10.59 2.18
N ASP A 106 -6.44 11.33 1.75
CA ASP A 106 -6.11 11.50 0.33
C ASP A 106 -5.86 10.18 -0.40
N PHE A 107 -5.28 9.19 0.29
CA PHE A 107 -5.06 7.86 -0.29
C PHE A 107 -6.37 7.09 -0.44
N ALA A 108 -7.27 7.16 0.54
CA ALA A 108 -8.60 6.55 0.43
C ALA A 108 -9.36 7.13 -0.78
N THR A 109 -9.36 8.45 -0.94
CA THR A 109 -9.95 9.12 -2.11
C THR A 109 -9.34 8.63 -3.44
N ALA A 110 -8.02 8.39 -3.48
CA ALA A 110 -7.37 7.85 -4.68
C ALA A 110 -7.79 6.40 -5.01
N LEU A 111 -8.06 5.57 -4.00
CA LEU A 111 -8.61 4.22 -4.20
C LEU A 111 -10.07 4.27 -4.69
N GLU A 112 -10.88 5.16 -4.12
CA GLU A 112 -12.27 5.38 -4.56
C GLU A 112 -12.33 5.81 -6.04
N GLN A 113 -11.42 6.68 -6.47
CA GLN A 113 -11.27 7.08 -7.89
C GLN A 113 -10.91 5.91 -8.81
N LEU A 114 -10.24 4.89 -8.28
CA LEU A 114 -9.97 3.63 -8.98
C LEU A 114 -11.13 2.61 -8.86
N GLY A 115 -12.21 2.98 -8.17
CA GLY A 115 -13.42 2.19 -8.02
C GLY A 115 -13.41 1.24 -6.82
N PHE A 116 -12.50 1.43 -5.86
CA PHE A 116 -12.40 0.59 -4.65
C PHE A 116 -12.96 1.32 -3.42
N HIS A 117 -13.89 0.66 -2.75
CA HIS A 117 -14.48 1.07 -1.48
C HIS A 117 -14.29 -0.03 -0.45
N GLU A 118 -14.44 0.31 0.83
CA GLU A 118 -14.41 -0.67 1.92
C GLU A 118 -15.42 -1.80 1.65
N ASN A 119 -15.01 -3.03 1.92
CA ASN A 119 -15.72 -4.29 1.62
C ASN A 119 -15.87 -4.64 0.12
N ASP A 120 -15.33 -3.85 -0.81
CA ASP A 120 -15.32 -4.26 -2.21
C ASP A 120 -14.42 -5.49 -2.42
N PRO A 121 -14.83 -6.43 -3.30
CA PRO A 121 -14.02 -7.61 -3.60
C PRO A 121 -12.76 -7.20 -4.35
N ILE A 122 -11.66 -7.88 -4.03
CA ILE A 122 -10.37 -7.69 -4.68
C ILE A 122 -9.67 -9.03 -4.93
N ARG A 123 -9.07 -9.16 -6.10
CA ARG A 123 -8.22 -10.30 -6.47
C ARG A 123 -6.86 -9.82 -6.92
N LEU A 124 -5.80 -10.37 -6.35
CA LEU A 124 -4.45 -10.14 -6.86
C LEU A 124 -4.27 -10.91 -8.17
N ILE A 125 -4.03 -10.21 -9.27
CA ILE A 125 -3.77 -10.84 -10.58
C ILE A 125 -2.30 -11.24 -10.67
N ARG A 126 -1.38 -10.29 -10.41
CA ARG A 126 0.07 -10.52 -10.43
C ARG A 126 0.83 -9.36 -9.80
N LYS A 127 2.05 -9.64 -9.33
CA LYS A 127 3.05 -8.62 -8.99
C LYS A 127 3.80 -8.24 -10.26
N LEU A 128 3.94 -6.94 -10.54
CA LEU A 128 4.59 -6.44 -11.74
C LEU A 128 6.11 -6.37 -11.52
N PRO A 129 6.92 -6.81 -12.50
CA PRO A 129 8.35 -6.59 -12.44
C PRO A 129 8.64 -5.08 -12.55
N PRO A 130 9.83 -4.62 -12.15
CA PRO A 130 10.28 -3.26 -12.43
C PRO A 130 10.27 -2.96 -13.93
N MET A 131 9.62 -1.86 -14.34
CA MET A 131 9.46 -1.50 -15.74
C MET A 131 9.68 0.01 -15.94
N ASP A 132 10.31 0.37 -17.07
CA ASP A 132 10.38 1.74 -17.55
C ASP A 132 9.38 1.92 -18.71
N TYR A 133 8.47 2.88 -18.57
CA TYR A 133 7.51 3.30 -19.57
C TYR A 133 8.11 4.48 -20.33
N LEU A 134 8.65 4.24 -21.52
CA LEU A 134 9.15 5.30 -22.38
C LEU A 134 7.96 6.04 -22.99
N THR A 135 7.86 7.32 -22.67
CA THR A 135 6.70 8.14 -22.92
C THR A 135 7.11 9.39 -23.68
N LEU A 136 6.36 9.73 -24.73
CA LEU A 136 6.44 11.04 -25.37
C LEU A 136 5.46 11.98 -24.69
N LEU A 137 5.95 13.11 -24.18
CA LEU A 137 5.16 14.21 -23.64
C LEU A 137 5.11 15.33 -24.67
N GLU A 138 3.90 15.69 -25.09
CA GLU A 138 3.71 16.75 -26.09
C GLU A 138 4.33 18.07 -25.60
N GLY A 139 5.18 18.66 -26.43
CA GLY A 139 5.87 19.91 -26.12
C GLY A 139 7.14 19.80 -25.26
N GLN A 140 7.46 18.64 -24.66
CA GLN A 140 8.69 18.45 -23.87
C GLN A 140 9.60 17.33 -24.36
N GLY A 141 9.07 16.35 -25.10
CA GLY A 141 9.86 15.24 -25.67
C GLY A 141 9.79 13.96 -24.83
N LEU A 142 10.88 13.18 -24.85
CA LEU A 142 10.90 11.85 -24.24
C LEU A 142 11.13 11.90 -22.73
N LEU A 143 10.34 11.13 -22.00
CA LEU A 143 10.49 10.90 -20.56
C LEU A 143 10.35 9.42 -20.23
N ARG A 144 10.89 9.02 -19.08
CA ARG A 144 10.77 7.66 -18.56
C ARG A 144 9.97 7.68 -17.27
N LEU A 145 8.88 6.93 -17.22
CA LEU A 145 8.10 6.70 -16.00
C LEU A 145 8.39 5.32 -15.46
N SER A 146 8.39 5.16 -14.14
CA SER A 146 8.30 3.83 -13.55
C SER A 146 6.89 3.27 -13.70
N GLU A 147 6.72 1.96 -13.47
CA GLU A 147 5.39 1.36 -13.41
C GLU A 147 4.50 1.99 -12.32
N GLY A 148 5.10 2.42 -11.21
CA GLY A 148 4.40 3.12 -10.14
C GLY A 148 3.94 4.53 -10.54
N ASP A 149 4.75 5.26 -11.32
CA ASP A 149 4.35 6.57 -11.85
C ASP A 149 3.23 6.42 -12.88
N ALA A 150 3.39 5.49 -13.84
CA ALA A 150 2.38 5.22 -14.86
C ALA A 150 1.04 4.74 -14.27
N ALA A 151 1.06 4.04 -13.13
CA ALA A 151 -0.13 3.66 -12.39
C ALA A 151 -0.87 4.86 -11.76
N ARG A 152 -0.18 5.96 -11.48
CA ARG A 152 -0.76 7.13 -10.83
C ARG A 152 -1.40 8.13 -11.79
N ILE A 153 -1.27 7.91 -13.10
CA ILE A 153 -1.80 8.83 -14.10
C ILE A 153 -3.10 8.24 -14.62
N LEU A 154 -4.23 8.86 -14.30
CA LEU A 154 -5.54 8.53 -14.84
C LEU A 154 -5.84 9.43 -16.04
N GLY A 155 -6.35 8.86 -17.11
CA GLY A 155 -6.62 9.63 -18.30
C GLY A 155 -7.43 8.89 -19.35
N ARG A 156 -7.69 9.57 -20.45
CA ARG A 156 -8.51 9.09 -21.54
C ARG A 156 -7.62 8.55 -22.65
N SER A 157 -7.86 7.29 -23.05
CA SER A 157 -7.30 6.68 -24.25
C SER A 157 -8.43 6.14 -25.13
N GLY A 158 -8.63 6.78 -26.28
CA GLY A 158 -9.84 6.59 -27.09
C GLY A 158 -11.10 6.95 -26.29
N SER A 159 -12.08 6.03 -26.25
CA SER A 159 -13.34 6.19 -25.50
C SER A 159 -13.26 5.78 -24.02
N HIS A 160 -12.11 5.33 -23.53
CA HIS A 160 -12.00 4.74 -22.19
C HIS A 160 -11.19 5.61 -21.24
N ILE A 161 -11.63 5.72 -19.98
CA ILE A 161 -10.84 6.25 -18.88
C ILE A 161 -10.09 5.08 -18.23
N ARG A 162 -8.77 5.19 -18.13
CA ARG A 162 -7.90 4.14 -17.56
C ARG A 162 -6.60 4.74 -17.04
N GLN A 163 -5.86 3.95 -16.25
CA GLN A 163 -4.51 4.32 -15.87
C GLN A 163 -3.56 4.23 -17.07
N PHE A 164 -2.57 5.13 -17.14
CA PHE A 164 -1.58 5.14 -18.21
C PHE A 164 -0.80 3.82 -18.29
N SER A 165 -0.58 3.16 -17.16
CA SER A 165 0.02 1.82 -17.08
C SER A 165 -0.76 0.71 -17.83
N LEU A 166 -2.04 0.94 -18.15
CA LEU A 166 -2.94 0.04 -18.88
C LEU A 166 -3.24 0.51 -20.32
N THR A 167 -2.52 1.54 -20.78
CA THR A 167 -2.63 2.06 -22.14
C THR A 167 -1.78 1.23 -23.10
N ALA A 168 -2.26 1.06 -24.33
CA ALA A 168 -1.50 0.41 -25.39
C ALA A 168 -0.42 1.35 -25.93
N ALA A 169 0.67 0.77 -26.47
CA ALA A 169 1.68 1.56 -27.15
C ALA A 169 1.09 2.31 -28.36
N GLU A 170 1.71 3.45 -28.69
CA GLU A 170 1.35 4.36 -29.77
C GLU A 170 -0.06 4.98 -29.69
N CYS A 171 -0.76 4.80 -28.57
CA CYS A 171 -2.04 5.43 -28.33
C CYS A 171 -1.88 6.79 -27.64
N ASP A 172 -2.61 7.79 -28.13
CA ASP A 172 -2.74 9.06 -27.44
C ASP A 172 -3.47 8.87 -26.10
N PHE A 173 -2.99 9.61 -25.11
CA PHE A 173 -3.50 9.58 -23.76
C PHE A 173 -3.56 11.00 -23.21
N THR A 174 -4.78 11.49 -22.95
CA THR A 174 -4.98 12.78 -22.30
C THR A 174 -5.14 12.56 -20.80
N VAL A 175 -4.25 13.13 -20.01
CA VAL A 175 -4.30 13.06 -18.56
C VAL A 175 -5.58 13.76 -18.08
N VAL A 176 -6.36 13.07 -17.26
CA VAL A 176 -7.55 13.61 -16.60
C VAL A 176 -7.19 13.98 -15.16
N GLN A 177 -6.44 13.11 -14.48
CA GLN A 177 -6.14 13.27 -13.06
C GLN A 177 -4.86 12.53 -12.65
N LEU A 178 -4.21 13.02 -11.61
CA LEU A 178 -3.09 12.36 -10.94
C LEU A 178 -3.55 11.77 -9.59
N LEU A 179 -3.08 10.56 -9.28
CA LEU A 179 -3.55 9.75 -8.17
C LEU A 179 -2.51 9.60 -7.05
N GLY A 180 -3.03 9.63 -5.82
CA GLY A 180 -2.34 9.32 -4.58
C GLY A 180 -1.91 10.56 -3.79
N CYS A 181 -0.99 10.37 -2.86
CA CYS A 181 -0.58 11.40 -1.90
C CYS A 181 0.11 12.63 -2.53
N PRO A 182 0.05 13.82 -1.87
CA PRO A 182 0.54 15.09 -2.42
C PRO A 182 1.96 15.04 -2.99
N TRP A 183 2.93 14.44 -2.28
CA TRP A 183 4.31 14.36 -2.76
C TRP A 183 4.48 13.56 -4.06
N ALA A 184 3.61 12.56 -4.28
CA ALA A 184 3.65 11.73 -5.49
C ALA A 184 3.02 12.49 -6.68
N ILE A 185 1.96 13.26 -6.42
CA ILE A 185 1.37 14.18 -7.40
C ILE A 185 2.39 15.26 -7.79
N GLU A 186 3.03 15.91 -6.82
CA GLU A 186 4.06 16.93 -7.06
C GLU A 186 5.22 16.39 -7.89
N ARG A 187 5.65 15.15 -7.64
CA ARG A 187 6.70 14.51 -8.43
C ARG A 187 6.31 14.40 -9.91
N LEU A 188 5.08 13.95 -10.21
CA LEU A 188 4.59 13.87 -11.60
C LEU A 188 4.47 15.25 -12.25
N GLN A 189 4.02 16.24 -11.48
CA GLN A 189 3.93 17.64 -11.92
C GLN A 189 5.30 18.23 -12.27
N ARG A 190 6.34 17.93 -11.49
CA ARG A 190 7.73 18.31 -11.79
C ARG A 190 8.27 17.66 -13.06
N LEU A 191 7.71 16.53 -13.48
CA LEU A 191 8.00 15.89 -14.78
C LEU A 191 7.20 16.51 -15.94
N GLY A 192 6.46 17.60 -15.69
CA GLY A 192 5.63 18.25 -16.70
C GLY A 192 4.28 17.57 -16.95
N ILE A 193 3.87 16.64 -16.07
CA ILE A 193 2.61 15.91 -16.22
C ILE A 193 1.54 16.56 -15.35
N TRP A 194 0.51 17.10 -16.01
CA TRP A 194 -0.63 17.78 -15.38
C TRP A 194 -1.93 17.25 -15.98
N PRO A 195 -3.10 17.49 -15.36
CA PRO A 195 -4.36 17.40 -16.08
C PRO A 195 -4.31 18.12 -17.43
N ASP A 196 -5.01 17.58 -18.43
CA ASP A 196 -5.03 18.00 -19.83
C ASP A 196 -3.71 17.83 -20.62
N THR A 197 -2.66 17.34 -19.97
CA THR A 197 -1.42 16.99 -20.65
C THR A 197 -1.63 15.78 -21.58
N ARG A 198 -1.00 15.79 -22.76
CA ARG A 198 -1.03 14.66 -23.69
C ARG A 198 0.26 13.87 -23.62
N LEU A 199 0.08 12.56 -23.43
CA LEU A 199 1.12 11.55 -23.35
C LEU A 199 0.90 10.55 -24.48
N ARG A 200 1.99 9.98 -24.98
CA ARG A 200 1.95 8.77 -25.82
C ARG A 200 2.93 7.75 -25.28
N LEU A 201 2.44 6.57 -24.97
CA LEU A 201 3.29 5.44 -24.59
C LEU A 201 4.00 4.92 -25.84
N LEU A 202 5.32 4.93 -25.88
CA LEU A 202 6.07 4.37 -27.01
C LEU A 202 6.37 2.90 -26.78
N GLU A 203 6.86 2.57 -25.58
CA GLU A 203 7.23 1.20 -25.22
C GLU A 203 7.31 1.01 -23.72
N VAL A 204 7.20 -0.24 -23.28
CA VAL A 204 7.45 -0.67 -21.91
C VAL A 204 8.66 -1.60 -21.91
N ARG A 205 9.69 -1.24 -21.15
CA ARG A 205 10.94 -2.02 -21.04
C ARG A 205 11.07 -2.59 -19.64
N SER A 206 11.52 -3.84 -19.52
CA SER A 206 11.91 -4.38 -18.23
C SER A 206 13.16 -3.67 -17.70
N LYS A 207 13.15 -3.34 -16.42
CA LYS A 207 14.30 -2.74 -15.72
C LYS A 207 14.96 -3.78 -14.83
N ARG A 208 16.28 -3.69 -14.64
CA ARG A 208 16.94 -4.44 -13.57
C ARG A 208 16.39 -3.96 -12.23
N ILE A 209 16.17 -4.90 -11.31
CA ILE A 209 15.61 -4.63 -9.99
C ILE A 209 16.49 -3.62 -9.25
N CYS A 210 16.03 -2.39 -9.12
CA CYS A 210 16.54 -1.47 -8.12
C CYS A 210 15.83 -1.82 -6.81
N ARG A 211 16.57 -2.39 -5.86
CA ARG A 211 16.05 -2.60 -4.51
C ARG A 211 15.67 -1.24 -3.95
N PHE A 212 14.39 -1.02 -3.65
CA PHE A 212 14.02 0.06 -2.75
C PHE A 212 14.68 -0.25 -1.41
N SER A 213 15.41 0.71 -0.85
CA SER A 213 15.77 0.68 0.56
C SER A 213 14.48 0.86 1.35
N GLY A 214 13.86 -0.25 1.74
CA GLY A 214 12.66 -0.31 2.58
C GLY A 214 12.88 0.16 4.02
N ASP A 215 13.98 0.89 4.28
CA ASP A 215 14.52 1.27 5.59
C ASP A 215 13.61 2.19 6.42
N GLN A 216 12.36 2.43 6.01
CA GLN A 216 11.44 3.35 6.68
C GLN A 216 10.05 2.78 6.97
N GLN A 217 9.88 1.46 6.89
CA GLN A 217 8.64 0.80 7.28
C GLN A 217 8.87 -0.14 8.46
N LEU A 218 7.93 -0.15 9.40
CA LEU A 218 7.84 -1.09 10.49
C LEU A 218 6.82 -2.15 10.11
N MET A 219 7.25 -3.40 10.15
CA MET A 219 6.36 -4.53 9.96
C MET A 219 5.89 -5.03 11.32
N VAL A 220 4.57 -5.11 11.49
CA VAL A 220 3.95 -5.67 12.70
C VAL A 220 2.90 -6.69 12.34
N THR A 221 2.84 -7.74 13.13
CA THR A 221 1.76 -8.73 13.09
C THR A 221 1.09 -8.79 14.45
N SER A 222 -0.23 -8.89 14.46
CA SER A 222 -1.02 -9.06 15.68
C SER A 222 -1.35 -10.53 15.93
N GLN A 223 -1.71 -10.85 17.18
CA GLN A 223 -2.12 -12.20 17.55
C GLN A 223 -3.39 -12.69 16.81
N ASP A 224 -4.25 -11.77 16.36
CA ASP A 224 -5.46 -12.04 15.57
C ASP A 224 -5.23 -11.98 14.06
N GLY A 225 -3.97 -12.05 13.60
CA GLY A 225 -3.63 -12.22 12.19
C GLY A 225 -3.74 -10.94 11.34
N LEU A 226 -3.73 -9.76 11.96
CA LEU A 226 -3.58 -8.49 11.25
C LEU A 226 -2.09 -8.22 11.02
N HIS A 227 -1.70 -8.07 9.76
CA HIS A 227 -0.37 -7.66 9.35
C HIS A 227 -0.42 -6.21 8.84
N LEU A 228 0.52 -5.38 9.29
CA LEU A 228 0.58 -3.97 8.92
C LEU A 228 2.01 -3.57 8.58
N HIS A 229 2.13 -2.76 7.52
CA HIS A 229 3.32 -1.98 7.22
C HIS A 229 3.04 -0.53 7.61
N LEU A 230 3.76 -0.06 8.62
CA LEU A 230 3.59 1.27 9.20
C LEU A 230 4.80 2.13 8.87
N PRO A 231 4.63 3.40 8.45
CA PRO A 231 5.77 4.31 8.34
C PRO A 231 6.43 4.52 9.71
N LEU A 232 7.74 4.76 9.75
CA LEU A 232 8.47 5.04 10.99
C LEU A 232 7.82 6.14 11.84
N GLU A 233 7.30 7.19 11.19
CA GLU A 233 6.61 8.29 11.88
C GLU A 233 5.35 7.82 12.61
N ALA A 234 4.63 6.82 12.10
CA ALA A 234 3.53 6.20 12.85
C ALA A 234 4.08 5.40 14.03
N GLY A 235 5.18 4.67 13.84
CA GLY A 235 5.85 3.91 14.90
C GLY A 235 6.27 4.74 16.11
N LYS A 236 6.80 5.94 15.87
CA LYS A 236 7.16 6.90 16.93
C LYS A 236 5.97 7.35 17.77
N GLN A 237 4.75 7.28 17.21
CA GLN A 237 3.50 7.70 17.85
C GLN A 237 2.76 6.55 18.53
N ILE A 238 3.28 5.31 18.47
CA ILE A 238 2.68 4.13 19.08
C ILE A 238 3.52 3.72 20.28
N LEU A 239 2.93 3.76 21.47
CA LEU A 239 3.56 3.31 22.70
C LEU A 239 3.24 1.85 22.96
N VAL A 240 4.27 1.05 23.20
CA VAL A 240 4.19 -0.38 23.45
C VAL A 240 4.89 -0.77 24.74
N ARG A 241 4.49 -1.92 25.27
CA ARG A 241 5.08 -2.55 26.44
C ARG A 241 5.52 -3.95 26.09
N ARG A 242 6.72 -4.36 26.52
CA ARG A 242 7.19 -5.73 26.36
C ARG A 242 6.39 -6.66 27.27
N LEU A 243 5.97 -7.80 26.76
CA LEU A 243 5.38 -8.87 27.56
C LEU A 243 6.46 -9.90 27.87
N THR A 244 6.65 -10.20 29.15
CA THR A 244 7.62 -11.20 29.65
C THR A 244 7.18 -12.65 29.42
N ARG A 245 5.98 -12.89 28.87
CA ARG A 245 5.43 -14.23 28.63
C ARG A 245 5.25 -14.47 27.13
N PRO A 246 5.69 -15.63 26.59
CA PRO A 246 5.52 -15.95 25.19
C PRO A 246 4.04 -16.01 24.79
N LEU A 247 3.76 -15.64 23.54
CA LEU A 247 2.45 -15.74 22.91
C LEU A 247 2.03 -17.22 22.84
N LEU A 248 1.17 -17.67 23.75
CA LEU A 248 0.43 -18.90 23.54
C LEU A 248 -0.61 -18.66 22.44
N PRO A 249 -0.67 -19.48 21.39
CA PRO A 249 -1.79 -19.45 20.46
C PRO A 249 -3.09 -19.66 21.25
N ARG A 250 -4.16 -18.95 20.90
CA ARG A 250 -5.48 -19.28 21.44
C ARG A 250 -5.76 -20.74 21.10
N PRO A 251 -6.25 -21.57 22.03
CA PRO A 251 -6.78 -22.87 21.64
C PRO A 251 -7.84 -22.62 20.57
N SER A 252 -7.65 -23.24 19.41
CA SER A 252 -8.69 -23.34 18.39
C SER A 252 -9.93 -23.86 19.09
N GLY A 253 -10.97 -23.02 19.13
CA GLY A 253 -12.27 -23.42 19.66
C GLY A 253 -12.72 -24.66 18.90
N SER A 254 -12.79 -25.77 19.63
CA SER A 254 -13.39 -27.02 19.22
C SER A 254 -14.91 -26.86 19.19
N ALA A 255 -15.50 -27.26 18.05
CA ALA A 255 -16.92 -27.55 17.79
C ALA A 255 -17.93 -26.39 17.85
#